data_AF-A0A6G2KZU0-F1
#
_entry.id   AF-A0A6G2KZU0-F1
#
_cell.length_a   1.000
_cell.length_b   1.000
_cell.length_c   1.000
_cell.angle_alpha   90.00
_cell.angle_beta   90.00
_cell.angle_gamma   90.00
#
_symmetry.space_group_name_H-M   'P 1'
#
loop_
_entity.id
_entity.type
_entity.pdbx_description
1 polymer ?
#
loop_
_entity_poly.entity_id
_entity_poly.type
_entity_poly.pdbx_seq_one_letter_code
_entity_poly.pdbx_strand_id
1 'polypeptide(L)' 'MALTQRERVLVVVSNALAIYAIKHSEGTISPNVTPHKFVLDHTPESIHHLISVDIIDDAYTALTNGS' A
#
# COMPACT_ATOMS: atom_id res chain seq x y z
N MET A 1 -8.52 -18.24 -13.75
CA MET A 1 -9.45 -17.39 -12.99
C MET A 1 -8.92 -15.96 -13.03
N ALA A 2 -9.74 -14.98 -13.40
CA ALA A 2 -9.33 -13.57 -13.32
C ALA A 2 -9.49 -13.09 -11.88
N LEU A 3 -8.52 -12.32 -11.38
CA LEU A 3 -8.64 -11.67 -10.07
C LEU A 3 -9.89 -10.80 -10.04
N THR A 4 -10.66 -10.94 -8.97
CA THR A 4 -11.77 -10.06 -8.62
C THR A 4 -11.26 -8.63 -8.41
N GLN A 5 -12.16 -7.66 -8.52
CA GLN A 5 -11.80 -6.25 -8.33
C GLN A 5 -11.15 -6.00 -6.96
N ARG A 6 -11.62 -6.68 -5.91
CA ARG A 6 -11.07 -6.58 -4.55
C ARG A 6 -9.65 -7.13 -4.47
N GLU A 7 -9.39 -8.29 -5.05
CA GLU A 7 -8.06 -8.88 -5.06
C GLU A 7 -7.07 -8.03 -5.85
N ARG A 8 -7.51 -7.41 -6.96
CA ARG A 8 -6.67 -6.46 -7.72
C ARG A 8 -6.28 -5.25 -6.89
N VAL A 9 -7.22 -4.68 -6.13
CA VAL A 9 -6.93 -3.55 -5.23
C VAL A 9 -5.93 -3.95 -4.15
N LEU A 10 -6.11 -5.12 -3.53
CA LEU A 10 -5.16 -5.67 -2.56
C LEU A 10 -3.75 -5.81 -3.15
N VAL A 11 -3.62 -6.38 -4.35
CA VAL A 11 -2.31 -6.50 -5.01
C VAL A 11 -1.66 -5.13 -5.23
N VAL A 12 -2.43 -4.14 -5.67
CA VAL A 12 -1.91 -2.79 -5.93
C VAL A 12 -1.48 -2.12 -4.62
N VAL A 13 -2.28 -2.19 -3.56
CA VAL A 13 -1.95 -1.63 -2.24
C VAL A 13 -0.72 -2.32 -1.65
N SER A 14 -0.66 -3.66 -1.67
CA SER A 14 0.48 -4.41 -1.17
C SER A 14 1.77 -4.09 -1.91
N ASN A 15 1.72 -3.93 -3.23
CA ASN A 15 2.88 -3.52 -4.02
C ASN A 15 3.36 -2.11 -3.65
N ALA A 16 2.44 -1.16 -3.47
CA ALA A 16 2.79 0.19 -3.04
C ALA A 16 3.42 0.18 -1.64
N LEU A 17 2.89 -0.62 -0.71
CA LEU A 17 3.43 -0.75 0.64
C LEU A 17 4.79 -1.44 0.69
N ALA A 18 5.03 -2.43 -0.17
CA ALA A 18 6.35 -3.04 -0.30
C ALA A 18 7.40 -2.01 -0.75
N ILE A 19 7.06 -1.19 -1.75
CA ILE A 19 7.94 -0.10 -2.22
C ILE A 19 8.15 0.93 -1.10
N TYR A 20 7.09 1.29 -0.37
CA TYR A 20 7.19 2.17 0.79
C TYR A 20 8.18 1.63 1.83
N ALA A 21 8.05 0.36 2.22
CA ALA A 21 8.92 -0.27 3.23
C ALA A 21 10.39 -0.28 2.80
N ILE A 22 10.67 -0.61 1.53
CA ILE A 22 12.03 -0.59 0.96
C ILE A 22 12.61 0.83 1.03
N LYS A 23 11.90 1.80 0.46
CA LYS A 23 12.39 3.19 0.40
C LYS A 23 12.51 3.83 1.79
N HIS A 24 11.62 3.47 2.71
CA HIS A 24 11.69 3.91 4.11
C HIS A 24 12.94 3.33 4.80
N SER A 25 13.25 2.05 4.57
CA SER A 25 14.48 1.41 5.06
C SER A 25 15.75 2.06 4.47
N GLU A 26 15.72 2.45 3.21
CA GLU A 26 16.81 3.17 2.52
C GLU A 26 16.92 4.65 2.93
N GLY A 27 15.98 5.19 3.72
CA GLY A 27 15.94 6.60 4.11
C GLY A 27 15.64 7.56 2.95
N THR A 28 15.04 7.08 1.86
CA THR A 28 14.75 7.88 0.65
C THR A 28 13.36 8.52 0.67
N ILE A 29 12.50 8.13 1.62
CA ILE A 29 11.21 8.76 1.86
C ILE A 29 11.34 9.82 2.97
N SER A 30 10.71 10.97 2.77
CA SER A 30 10.58 11.99 3.82
C SER A 30 9.88 11.42 5.05
N PRO A 31 10.34 11.72 6.28
CA PRO A 31 9.75 11.18 7.53
C PRO A 31 8.28 11.57 7.73
N ASN A 32 7.78 12.55 6.99
CA ASN A 32 6.38 13.00 7.06
C ASN A 32 5.43 12.18 6.17
N VAL A 33 5.96 11.27 5.35
CA VAL A 33 5.13 10.46 4.46
C VAL A 33 4.67 9.22 5.22
N THR A 34 3.37 9.12 5.43
CA THR A 34 2.74 7.94 6.02
C THR A 34 2.49 6.86 4.95
N PRO A 35 2.33 5.58 5.34
CA PRO A 35 1.94 4.51 4.40
C PRO A 35 0.67 4.87 3.64
N HIS A 36 -0.32 5.47 4.32
CA HIS A 36 -1.57 5.91 3.73
C HIS A 36 -1.36 6.96 2.63
N LYS A 37 -0.56 7.99 2.93
CA LYS A 37 -0.23 9.05 1.97
C LYS A 37 0.52 8.49 0.77
N PHE A 38 1.48 7.60 1.01
CA PHE A 38 2.26 6.95 -0.04
C PHE A 38 1.37 6.11 -0.98
N VAL A 39 0.48 5.30 -0.43
CA VAL A 39 -0.44 4.47 -1.24
C VAL A 39 -1.33 5.35 -2.11
N LEU A 40 -1.93 6.41 -1.56
CA LEU A 40 -2.78 7.31 -2.34
C LEU A 40 -2.01 8.05 -3.44
N ASP A 41 -0.79 8.51 -3.17
CA ASP A 41 0.03 9.24 -4.13
C ASP A 41 0.60 8.33 -5.25
N HIS A 42 0.70 7.02 -5.01
CA HIS A 42 1.30 6.04 -5.95
C HIS A 42 0.32 5.02 -6.53
N THR A 43 -0.97 5.16 -6.26
CA THR A 43 -2.03 4.33 -6.87
C THR A 43 -2.94 5.17 -7.76
N PRO A 44 -3.53 4.60 -8.82
CA PRO A 44 -4.40 5.35 -9.72
C PRO A 44 -5.68 5.83 -9.01
N GLU A 45 -6.07 7.09 -9.26
CA GLU A 45 -7.28 7.69 -8.67
C GLU A 45 -8.55 6.88 -8.92
N SER A 46 -8.60 6.16 -10.05
CA SER A 46 -9.72 5.29 -10.42
C SER A 46 -9.96 4.14 -9.43
N ILE A 47 -9.00 3.81 -8.56
CA ILE A 47 -9.18 2.79 -7.52
C ILE A 47 -9.17 3.36 -6.10
N HIS A 48 -8.94 4.66 -5.90
CA HIS A 48 -8.89 5.27 -4.57
C HIS A 48 -10.19 5.08 -3.78
N HIS A 49 -11.34 5.12 -4.46
CA HIS A 49 -12.65 4.86 -3.84
C HIS A 49 -12.82 3.41 -3.33
N LEU A 50 -11.94 2.49 -3.74
CA LEU A 50 -11.90 1.10 -3.32
C LEU A 50 -10.83 0.84 -2.24
N ILE A 51 -9.96 1.82 -2.00
CA ILE A 51 -8.88 1.75 -1.02
C ILE A 51 -9.41 2.34 0.29
N SER A 52 -9.73 1.46 1.24
CA SER A 52 -10.05 1.86 2.61
C SER A 52 -8.79 1.91 3.47
N VAL A 53 -8.82 2.73 4.52
CA VAL A 53 -7.76 2.79 5.54
C VAL A 53 -7.48 1.40 6.11
N ASP A 54 -8.53 0.62 6.43
CA ASP A 54 -8.39 -0.74 6.95
C ASP A 54 -7.58 -1.65 6.02
N ILE A 55 -7.75 -1.54 4.70
CA ILE A 55 -7.01 -2.37 3.73
C ILE A 55 -5.52 -2.03 3.76
N ILE A 56 -5.19 -0.75 3.91
CA ILE A 56 -3.80 -0.28 3.99
C ILE A 56 -3.18 -0.76 5.30
N ASP A 57 -3.89 -0.64 6.43
CA ASP A 57 -3.39 -1.06 7.74
C ASP A 57 -3.22 -2.58 7.83
N ASP A 58 -4.18 -3.37 7.34
CA ASP A 58 -4.06 -4.84 7.29
C ASP A 58 -2.86 -5.26 6.43
N ALA A 59 -2.75 -4.69 5.23
CA ALA A 59 -1.66 -5.02 4.31
C ALA A 59 -0.30 -4.59 4.87
N TYR A 60 -0.22 -3.44 5.53
CA TYR A 60 1.02 -2.96 6.15
C TYR A 60 1.41 -3.83 7.34
N THR A 61 0.45 -4.15 8.21
CA THR A 61 0.64 -5.02 9.37
C THR A 61 1.10 -6.41 8.95
N ALA A 62 0.50 -6.98 7.90
CA ALA A 62 0.93 -8.26 7.35
C ALA A 62 2.37 -8.23 6.83
N LEU A 63 2.80 -7.09 6.26
CA LEU A 63 4.14 -6.90 5.74
C LEU A 63 5.19 -6.72 6.86
N THR A 64 4.82 -6.07 7.97
CA THR A 64 5.73 -5.83 9.10
C THR A 64 5.80 -6.99 10.10
N ASN A 65 4.69 -7.72 10.30
CA ASN A 65 4.62 -8.83 11.26
C ASN A 65 4.94 -10.19 10.62
N GLY A 66 5.06 -10.26 9.29
CA GLY A 66 5.40 -11.47 8.54
C GLY A 66 6.89 -11.72 8.35
N SER A 67 7.77 -11.00 9.06
CA SER A 67 9.24 -11.15 9.02
C SER A 67 9.78 -11.89 10.23
#